data_AF-A0A0P9HJT3-F1
#
_entry.id   AF-A0A0P9HJT3-F1
#
_cell.length_a   1.000
_cell.length_b   1.000
_cell.length_c   1.000
_cell.angle_alpha   90.00
_cell.angle_beta   90.00
_cell.angle_gamma   90.00
#
_symmetry.space_group_name_H-M   'P 1'
#
loop_
_entity.id
_entity.type
_entity.pdbx_description
1 polymer ?
#
loop_
_entity_poly.entity_id
_entity_poly.type
_entity_poly.pdbx_seq_one_letter_code
_entity_poly.pdbx_strand_id
1 'polypeptide(L)'
;MIGILLPVYGLVRSVDEIEPFYTHIIHGQPPGEERLQDAIWRYRQLGTCDPLASVTLRQAEALERRIGALLLDEVRVYVGCKHTPPFVPDAVEQMIRDGVRRVATL
;
A
#
# COMPACT_ATOMS: atom_id res chain seq x y z
N MET A 1 6.80 21.56 -3.81
CA MET A 1 6.35 20.21 -3.46
C MET A 1 5.51 19.56 -4.57
N ILE A 2 6.05 18.49 -5.14
CA ILE A 2 5.35 17.54 -6.03
C ILE A 2 4.94 16.32 -5.17
N GLY A 3 3.67 15.91 -5.26
CA GLY A 3 3.23 14.65 -4.66
C GLY A 3 3.30 13.52 -5.68
N ILE A 4 3.80 12.37 -5.29
CA ILE A 4 3.75 11.15 -6.11
C ILE A 4 2.83 10.17 -5.42
N LEU A 5 1.74 9.77 -6.09
CA LEU A 5 0.90 8.67 -5.64
C LEU A 5 1.49 7.36 -6.18
N LEU A 6 1.86 6.46 -5.28
CA LEU A 6 2.30 5.10 -5.58
C LEU A 6 1.16 4.12 -5.29
N PRO A 7 0.30 3.81 -6.28
CA PRO A 7 -0.75 2.82 -6.15
C PRO A 7 -0.17 1.41 -6.00
N VAL A 8 -0.65 0.66 -5.03
CA VAL A 8 -0.24 -0.72 -4.78
C VAL A 8 -1.45 -1.62 -4.52
N TYR A 9 -1.26 -2.93 -4.66
CA TYR A 9 -2.39 -3.87 -4.55
C TYR A 9 -2.92 -3.95 -3.11
N GLY A 10 -2.02 -4.10 -2.14
CA GLY A 10 -2.30 -4.14 -0.72
C GLY A 10 -1.01 -4.26 0.07
N LEU A 11 -1.09 -3.94 1.36
CA LEU A 11 -0.03 -4.06 2.35
C LEU A 11 -0.62 -4.77 3.57
N VAL A 12 -0.20 -6.02 3.81
CA VAL A 12 -0.72 -6.84 4.92
C VAL A 12 0.25 -6.74 6.10
N ARG A 13 -0.16 -6.14 7.20
CA ARG A 13 0.75 -5.85 8.34
C ARG A 13 0.72 -6.93 9.40
N SER A 14 -0.30 -7.77 9.40
CA SER A 14 -0.43 -8.91 10.29
C SER A 14 -1.28 -10.01 9.64
N VAL A 15 -1.22 -11.21 10.23
CA VAL A 15 -2.08 -12.34 9.81
C VAL A 15 -3.57 -12.01 10.00
N ASP A 16 -3.91 -11.15 10.96
CA ASP A 16 -5.29 -10.74 11.25
C ASP A 16 -5.89 -9.89 10.13
N GLU A 17 -5.06 -9.31 9.26
CA GLU A 17 -5.50 -8.52 8.10
C GLU A 17 -5.82 -9.38 6.87
N ILE A 18 -5.55 -10.69 6.90
CA ILE A 18 -5.74 -11.58 5.72
C ILE A 18 -7.22 -11.71 5.35
N GLU A 19 -8.11 -11.94 6.33
CA GLU A 19 -9.54 -12.07 6.06
C GLU A 19 -10.14 -10.76 5.51
N PRO A 20 -9.93 -9.58 6.14
CA PRO A 20 -10.37 -8.30 5.57
C PRO A 20 -9.81 -8.05 4.16
N PHE A 21 -8.53 -8.33 3.94
CA PHE A 21 -7.88 -8.16 2.63
C PHE A 21 -8.52 -9.03 1.55
N TYR A 22 -8.69 -10.33 1.81
CA TYR A 22 -9.32 -11.24 0.86
C TYR A 22 -10.78 -10.88 0.62
N THR A 23 -11.52 -10.55 1.67
CA THR A 23 -12.92 -10.09 1.57
C THR A 23 -13.03 -8.86 0.66
N HIS A 24 -12.10 -7.90 0.78
CA HIS A 24 -12.08 -6.72 -0.09
C HIS A 24 -11.69 -7.07 -1.54
N ILE A 25 -10.82 -8.05 -1.77
CA ILE A 25 -10.46 -8.52 -3.12
C ILE A 25 -11.69 -9.03 -3.87
N ILE A 26 -12.56 -9.79 -3.19
CA ILE A 26 -13.76 -10.39 -3.80
C ILE A 26 -15.05 -9.60 -3.55
N HIS A 27 -14.91 -8.29 -3.36
CA HIS A 27 -16.03 -7.33 -3.30
C HIS A 27 -17.03 -7.54 -2.15
N GLY A 28 -16.54 -7.96 -0.98
CA GLY A 28 -17.27 -7.89 0.29
C GLY A 28 -17.83 -9.22 0.81
N GLN A 29 -17.76 -10.29 0.02
CA GLN A 29 -18.06 -11.63 0.53
C GLN A 29 -16.79 -12.24 1.09
N PRO A 30 -16.75 -12.81 2.31
CA PRO A 30 -15.55 -13.47 2.79
C PRO A 30 -15.29 -14.76 1.99
N PRO A 31 -14.02 -15.15 1.78
CA PRO A 31 -13.71 -16.46 1.22
C PRO A 31 -14.27 -17.55 2.14
N GLY A 32 -14.66 -18.70 1.57
CA GLY A 32 -15.06 -19.85 2.39
C GLY A 32 -13.92 -20.28 3.34
N GLU A 33 -14.30 -20.79 4.51
CA GLU A 33 -13.39 -21.11 5.63
C GLU A 33 -12.12 -21.86 5.19
N GLU A 34 -12.27 -22.92 4.40
CA GLU A 34 -11.13 -23.71 3.90
C GLU A 34 -10.12 -22.87 3.10
N ARG A 35 -10.61 -21.98 2.22
CA ARG A 35 -9.76 -21.10 1.43
C ARG A 35 -9.09 -20.03 2.29
N LEU A 36 -9.78 -19.54 3.32
CA LEU A 36 -9.23 -18.57 4.26
C LEU A 36 -8.10 -19.20 5.10
N GLN A 37 -8.32 -20.41 5.63
CA GLN A 37 -7.33 -21.12 6.41
C GLN A 37 -6.09 -21.50 5.58
N ASP A 38 -6.28 -21.92 4.33
CA ASP A 38 -5.17 -22.16 3.38
C ASP A 38 -4.37 -20.88 3.11
N ALA A 39 -5.04 -19.72 2.92
CA ALA A 39 -4.36 -18.44 2.79
C ALA A 39 -3.56 -18.07 4.05
N ILE A 40 -4.18 -18.14 5.24
CA ILE A 40 -3.53 -17.89 6.53
C ILE A 40 -2.32 -18.80 6.72
N TRP A 41 -2.45 -20.09 6.39
CA TRP A 41 -1.37 -21.05 6.50
C TRP A 41 -0.19 -20.66 5.60
N ARG A 42 -0.43 -20.26 4.35
CA ARG A 42 0.63 -19.79 3.43
C ARG A 42 1.36 -18.57 3.97
N TYR A 43 0.65 -17.58 4.49
CA TYR A 43 1.28 -16.40 5.10
C TYR A 43 2.11 -16.77 6.33
N ARG A 44 1.63 -17.69 7.18
CA ARG A 44 2.41 -18.19 8.32
C ARG A 44 3.70 -18.89 7.89
N GLN A 45 3.71 -19.59 6.75
CA GLN A 45 4.92 -20.23 6.22
C GLN A 45 5.99 -19.23 5.77
N LEU A 46 5.62 -17.98 5.45
CA LEU A 46 6.58 -16.94 5.07
C LEU A 46 7.44 -16.48 6.26
N GLY A 47 7.00 -16.75 7.50
CA GLY A 47 7.65 -16.28 8.72
C GLY A 47 7.56 -14.75 8.93
N THR A 48 6.91 -14.03 8.01
CA THR A 48 6.59 -12.60 8.10
C THR A 48 5.17 -12.36 7.57
N CYS A 49 4.52 -11.30 8.05
CA CYS A 49 3.16 -10.96 7.66
C CYS A 49 3.03 -10.51 6.20
N ASP A 50 4.02 -9.78 5.68
CA ASP A 50 4.08 -9.40 4.27
C ASP A 50 5.50 -9.02 3.86
N PRO A 51 6.23 -9.91 3.16
CA PRO A 51 7.56 -9.57 2.67
C PRO A 51 7.52 -8.42 1.66
N LEU A 52 6.42 -8.26 0.91
CA LEU A 52 6.28 -7.24 -0.12
C LEU A 52 6.02 -5.86 0.47
N ALA A 53 5.26 -5.75 1.56
CA ALA A 53 4.99 -4.45 2.18
C ALA A 53 6.28 -3.71 2.58
N SER A 54 7.22 -4.43 3.19
CA SER A 54 8.54 -3.87 3.55
C SER A 54 9.33 -3.41 2.32
N VAL A 55 9.19 -4.09 1.18
CA VAL A 55 9.85 -3.73 -0.08
C VAL A 55 9.18 -2.50 -0.67
N THR A 56 7.85 -2.46 -0.71
CA THR A 56 7.06 -1.33 -1.21
C THR A 56 7.37 -0.04 -0.47
N LEU A 57 7.44 -0.07 0.86
CA LEU A 57 7.77 1.12 1.64
C LEU A 57 9.20 1.61 1.34
N ARG A 58 10.17 0.69 1.23
CA ARG A 58 11.53 1.05 0.81
C ARG A 58 11.60 1.60 -0.61
N GLN A 59 10.78 1.08 -1.53
CA GLN A 59 10.66 1.61 -2.88
C GLN A 59 10.10 3.04 -2.87
N ALA A 60 9.04 3.30 -2.10
CA ALA A 60 8.45 4.62 -1.95
C ALA A 60 9.46 5.65 -1.41
N GLU A 61 10.18 5.30 -0.34
CA GLU A 61 11.22 6.15 0.22
C GLU A 61 12.40 6.39 -0.73
N ALA A 62 12.85 5.34 -1.43
CA ALA A 62 13.94 5.46 -2.39
C ALA A 62 13.55 6.34 -3.58
N LEU A 63 12.30 6.21 -4.05
CA LEU A 63 11.72 7.01 -5.10
C LEU A 63 11.63 8.49 -4.69
N GLU A 64 11.14 8.77 -3.48
CA GLU A 64 11.05 10.12 -2.92
C GLU A 64 12.42 10.81 -2.92
N ARG A 65 13.42 10.16 -2.32
CA ARG A 65 14.79 10.68 -2.27
C ARG A 65 15.38 10.87 -3.65
N ARG A 66 15.20 9.89 -4.55
CA ARG A 66 15.84 9.90 -5.87
C ARG A 66 15.26 10.98 -6.77
N ILE A 67 13.94 11.12 -6.81
CA ILE A 67 13.27 12.13 -7.64
C ILE A 67 13.48 13.52 -7.06
N GLY A 68 13.37 13.70 -5.74
CA GLY A 68 13.67 14.98 -5.10
C GLY A 68 15.08 15.49 -5.43
N ALA A 69 16.08 14.60 -5.37
CA ALA A 69 17.45 14.93 -5.77
C ALA A 69 17.61 15.25 -7.27
N LEU A 70 16.86 14.58 -8.16
CA LEU A 70 16.91 14.81 -9.61
C LEU A 70 16.25 16.12 -10.03
N LEU A 71 15.14 16.48 -9.39
CA LEU A 71 14.35 17.67 -9.74
C LEU A 71 14.81 18.92 -8.98
N LEU A 72 15.62 18.77 -7.93
CA LEU A 72 15.98 19.86 -7.01
C LEU A 72 14.73 20.55 -6.43
N ASP A 73 13.68 19.77 -6.17
CA ASP A 73 12.40 20.21 -5.60
C ASP A 73 11.99 19.23 -4.49
N GLU A 74 11.13 19.70 -3.60
CA GLU A 74 10.51 18.87 -2.57
C GLU A 74 9.56 17.87 -3.23
N VAL A 75 9.79 16.59 -2.97
CA VAL A 75 8.96 15.48 -3.46
C VAL A 75 8.50 14.70 -2.25
N ARG A 76 7.23 14.29 -2.25
CA ARG A 76 6.69 13.38 -1.25
C ARG A 76 5.94 12.24 -1.90
N VAL A 77 6.24 11.01 -1.52
CA VAL A 77 5.58 9.81 -2.05
C VAL A 77 4.50 9.35 -1.08
N TYR A 78 3.30 9.10 -1.62
CA TYR A 78 2.12 8.65 -0.89
C TYR A 78 1.74 7.26 -1.40
N VAL A 79 1.82 6.26 -0.53
CA VAL A 79 1.39 4.90 -0.90
C VAL A 79 -0.11 4.80 -0.70
N GLY A 80 -0.82 4.41 -1.76
CA GLY A 80 -2.27 4.19 -1.75
C GLY A 80 -2.58 2.77 -2.19
N CYS A 81 -3.24 2.00 -1.33
CA CYS A 81 -3.53 0.60 -1.60
C CYS A 81 -4.92 0.43 -2.24
N LYS A 82 -5.09 -0.65 -3.01
CA LYS A 82 -6.39 -1.01 -3.59
C LYS A 82 -7.27 -1.79 -2.61
N HIS A 83 -6.67 -2.66 -1.79
CA HIS A 83 -7.40 -3.66 -1.00
C HIS A 83 -7.12 -3.65 0.51
N THR A 84 -6.25 -2.76 0.98
CA THR A 84 -5.94 -2.55 2.41
C THR A 84 -5.82 -1.06 2.71
N PRO A 85 -5.86 -0.62 3.97
CA PRO A 85 -5.51 0.76 4.33
C PRO A 85 -3.98 1.05 4.34
N PRO A 86 -3.54 2.29 4.05
CA PRO A 86 -4.34 3.40 3.53
C PRO A 86 -4.75 3.13 2.07
N PHE A 87 -6.02 3.33 1.76
CA PHE A 87 -6.52 3.18 0.39
C PHE A 87 -6.07 4.36 -0.49
N VAL A 88 -6.19 4.22 -1.81
CA VAL A 88 -5.94 5.32 -2.75
C VAL A 88 -6.68 6.62 -2.37
N PRO A 89 -7.99 6.61 -2.02
CA PRO A 89 -8.68 7.81 -1.56
C PRO A 89 -8.06 8.41 -0.29
N ASP A 90 -7.63 7.58 0.67
CA ASP A 90 -6.99 8.05 1.91
C ASP A 90 -5.65 8.73 1.60
N ALA A 91 -4.86 8.16 0.69
CA ALA A 91 -3.61 8.75 0.23
C ALA A 91 -3.84 10.10 -0.46
N VAL A 92 -4.85 10.19 -1.33
CA VAL A 92 -5.23 11.45 -2.00
C VAL A 92 -5.72 12.49 -0.99
N GLU A 93 -6.51 12.08 0.01
CA GLU A 93 -6.96 13.00 1.06
C GLU A 93 -5.77 13.53 1.87
N GLN A 94 -4.79 12.68 2.18
CA GLN A 94 -3.56 13.11 2.83
C GLN A 94 -2.75 14.07 1.96
N MET A 95 -2.66 13.84 0.65
CA MET A 95 -2.01 14.76 -0.28
C MET A 95 -2.67 16.15 -0.27
N ILE A 96 -4.00 16.20 -0.22
CA ILE A 96 -4.76 17.45 -0.13
C ILE A 96 -4.45 18.17 1.18
N ARG A 97 -4.46 17.46 2.32
CA ARG A 97 -4.14 18.02 3.64
C ARG A 97 -2.71 18.58 3.69
N ASP A 98 -1.77 17.92 3.01
CA ASP A 98 -0.37 18.34 2.93
C ASP A 98 -0.15 19.48 1.91
N GLY A 99 -1.21 19.96 1.24
CA GLY A 99 -1.14 21.10 0.32
C GLY A 99 -0.54 20.76 -1.05
N VAL A 100 -0.51 19.49 -1.44
CA VAL A 100 -0.04 19.05 -2.76
C VAL A 100 -0.95 19.61 -3.86
N ARG A 101 -0.36 20.35 -4.81
CA ARG A 101 -1.08 20.90 -5.99
C ARG A 101 -0.68 20.28 -7.31
N ARG A 102 0.40 19.50 -7.34
CA ARG A 102 0.92 18.81 -8.52
C ARG A 102 1.14 17.36 -8.17
N VAL A 103 0.54 16.47 -8.94
CA VAL A 103 0.57 15.04 -8.70
C VAL A 103 1.14 14.30 -9.91
N ALA A 104 2.00 13.32 -9.66
CA ALA A 104 2.34 12.27 -10.60
C ALA A 104 1.92 10.91 -10.01
N THR A 105 1.59 9.96 -10.87
CA THR A 105 1.25 8.58 -10.48
C THR A 105 2.22 7.62 -11.16
N LEU A 106 2.67 6.57 -10.47
CA LEU A 106 3.59 5.57 -11.01
C LEU A 106 3.06 4.15 -10.90
#